data_AF-A0A0P8AFW8-F1
#
_entry.id   AF-A0A0P8AFW8-F1
#
_cell.length_a   1.000
_cell.length_b   1.000
_cell.length_c   1.000
_cell.angle_alpha   90.00
_cell.angle_beta   90.00
_cell.angle_gamma   90.00
#
_symmetry.space_group_name_H-M   'P 1'
#
loop_
_entity.id
_entity.type
_entity.pdbx_description
1 polymer ?
#
loop_
_entity_poly.entity_id
_entity_poly.type
_entity_poly.pdbx_seq_one_letter_code
_entity_poly.pdbx_strand_id
1 'polypeptide(L)'
;MKKTEKKSRIIIITSAGKAIAAKGLTIEEEIVQLTPTIITSGSWKNARIRPYDIHTPIKPIYGAKIHPYQRLINEMRQIFLEMGFTEIKGDIVQSSFWNFDALFQPQEHPAREMQDTFHLATECDLPEEYIKPVKEMHENGGGISRGWGGKWSEDVARKQVLRTHTTAVTIKYLADHPDTAVKAFCIDRAYRREAIDPTHTPEFEQLEGVVMDKGVSFKNLLGCLTEFYHRMGFDEVRFRPGYFPYTEPSVEPEVYIESRGKWVELGGAGVFRKEVTLPLGIKQPVLAWGLGVSRVAMLRLGLKDLRELYQSDIDWLRKSTVCLILYFYF
;
A
#
# COMPACT_ATOMS: atom_id res chain seq x y z
N MET A 1 24.82 31.87 13.01
CA MET A 1 26.24 31.75 13.40
C MET A 1 26.62 30.27 13.54
N LYS A 2 27.40 29.70 12.61
CA LYS A 2 27.91 28.32 12.71
C LYS A 2 29.01 28.28 13.79
N LYS A 3 28.72 27.69 14.95
CA LYS A 3 29.73 27.39 15.97
C LYS A 3 30.69 26.34 15.41
N THR A 4 31.93 26.72 15.17
CA THR A 4 32.98 25.81 14.73
C THR A 4 33.69 25.29 15.97
N GLU A 5 33.42 24.06 16.35
CA GLU A 5 34.01 23.44 17.53
C GLU A 5 35.39 22.85 17.16
N LYS A 6 36.48 23.42 17.69
CA LYS A 6 37.83 22.88 17.53
C LYS A 6 38.13 21.95 18.70
N LYS A 7 38.19 20.64 18.46
CA LYS A 7 38.67 19.65 19.44
C LYS A 7 40.17 19.46 19.29
N SER A 8 40.94 19.77 20.33
CA SER A 8 42.33 19.36 20.47
C SER A 8 42.41 18.11 21.35
N ARG A 9 43.33 17.20 21.02
CA ARG A 9 43.65 16.03 21.85
C ARG A 9 45.15 16.01 22.09
N ILE A 10 45.55 15.87 23.34
CA ILE A 10 46.95 15.68 23.74
C ILE A 10 47.12 14.19 24.04
N ILE A 11 48.07 13.56 23.36
CA ILE A 11 48.41 12.15 23.57
C ILE A 11 49.76 12.12 24.30
N ILE A 12 49.78 11.52 25.48
CA ILE A 12 51.00 11.35 26.28
C ILE A 12 51.23 9.85 26.48
N ILE A 13 52.46 9.41 26.26
CA ILE A 13 52.85 8.02 26.52
C ILE A 13 52.81 7.75 28.03
N THR A 14 52.11 6.69 28.42
CA THR A 14 52.02 6.28 29.82
C THR A 14 53.39 5.81 30.33
N SER A 15 53.56 5.80 31.66
CA SER A 15 54.78 5.26 32.30
C SER A 15 55.07 3.81 31.87
N ALA A 16 54.01 3.01 31.70
CA ALA A 16 54.10 1.65 31.15
C ALA A 16 54.56 1.65 29.68
N GLY A 17 54.05 2.56 28.85
CA GLY A 17 54.51 2.73 27.48
C GLY A 17 55.98 3.13 27.39
N LYS A 18 56.46 4.02 28.27
CA LYS A 18 57.89 4.37 28.36
C LYS A 18 58.77 3.19 28.74
N ALA A 19 58.31 2.35 29.68
CA ALA A 19 59.04 1.15 30.09
C ALA A 19 59.11 0.08 28.98
N ILE A 20 58.06 -0.03 28.16
CA ILE A 20 58.05 -0.92 26.98
C ILE A 20 58.98 -0.36 25.89
N ALA A 21 58.92 0.95 25.61
CA ALA A 21 59.80 1.58 24.64
C ALA A 21 61.28 1.46 25.02
N ALA A 22 61.60 1.54 26.33
CA ALA A 22 62.97 1.37 26.85
C ALA A 22 63.53 -0.05 26.66
N LYS A 23 62.68 -1.07 26.47
CA LYS A 23 63.11 -2.45 26.18
C LYS A 23 63.52 -2.66 24.71
N GLY A 24 63.34 -1.66 23.86
CA GLY A 24 63.50 -1.78 22.42
C GLY A 24 62.23 -2.28 21.76
N LEU A 25 61.83 -1.63 20.67
CA LEU A 25 60.71 -2.06 19.83
C LEU A 25 61.27 -2.77 18.61
N THR A 26 61.04 -4.07 18.51
CA THR A 26 61.30 -4.83 17.28
C THR A 26 60.13 -4.58 16.34
N ILE A 27 60.37 -3.88 15.22
CA ILE A 27 59.37 -3.69 14.17
C ILE A 27 59.46 -4.91 13.26
N GLU A 28 58.55 -5.86 13.43
CA GLU A 28 58.36 -6.94 12.47
C GLU A 28 57.41 -6.46 11.36
N GLU A 29 57.88 -6.45 10.11
CA GLU A 29 57.00 -6.21 8.97
C GLU A 29 56.14 -7.45 8.71
N GLU A 30 54.83 -7.30 8.91
CA GLU A 30 53.85 -8.33 8.60
C GLU A 30 53.12 -8.01 7.30
N ILE A 31 52.93 -9.02 6.45
CA ILE A 31 52.07 -8.90 5.28
C ILE A 31 50.61 -9.04 5.74
N VAL A 32 49.83 -7.98 5.60
CA VAL A 32 48.39 -7.94 5.95
C VAL A 32 47.51 -8.43 4.80
N GLN A 33 47.86 -8.08 3.56
CA GLN A 33 47.12 -8.47 2.36
C GLN A 33 48.09 -8.84 1.25
N LEU A 34 47.86 -10.00 0.61
CA LEU A 34 48.62 -10.41 -0.56
C LEU A 34 48.18 -9.56 -1.76
N THR A 35 49.13 -8.87 -2.37
CA THR A 35 48.93 -8.11 -3.62
C THR A 35 49.53 -8.87 -4.80
N PRO A 36 49.10 -8.60 -6.05
CA PRO A 36 49.68 -9.21 -7.24
C PRO A 36 51.21 -9.06 -7.31
N THR A 37 51.73 -7.91 -6.87
CA THR A 37 53.17 -7.62 -6.85
C THR A 37 53.94 -8.51 -5.87
N ILE A 38 53.40 -8.72 -4.66
CA ILE A 38 53.98 -9.59 -3.63
C ILE A 38 53.99 -11.05 -4.10
N ILE A 39 52.92 -11.47 -4.77
CA ILE A 39 52.80 -12.83 -5.31
C ILE A 39 53.85 -13.06 -6.40
N THR A 40 53.99 -12.09 -7.32
CA THR A 40 54.92 -12.18 -8.46
C THR A 40 56.38 -12.11 -8.03
N SER A 41 56.72 -11.28 -7.03
CA SER A 41 58.08 -11.15 -6.52
C SER A 41 58.53 -12.32 -5.64
N GLY A 42 57.59 -13.15 -5.16
CA GLY A 42 57.88 -14.24 -4.23
C GLY A 42 58.24 -13.80 -2.81
N SER A 43 58.13 -12.51 -2.49
CA SER A 43 58.51 -11.95 -1.18
C SER A 43 57.70 -12.52 -0.02
N TRP A 44 56.50 -13.03 -0.28
CA TRP A 44 55.64 -13.67 0.73
C TRP A 44 56.23 -14.96 1.32
N LYS A 45 57.14 -15.65 0.63
CA LYS A 45 57.73 -16.90 1.11
C LYS A 45 58.60 -16.72 2.35
N ASN A 46 59.20 -15.53 2.50
CA ASN A 46 60.15 -15.21 3.56
C ASN A 46 59.60 -14.19 4.56
N ALA A 47 58.33 -13.80 4.45
CA ALA A 47 57.70 -12.79 5.28
C ALA A 47 56.61 -13.41 6.17
N ARG A 48 56.41 -12.83 7.35
CA ARG A 48 55.35 -13.25 8.27
C ARG A 48 54.01 -12.73 7.76
N ILE A 49 53.09 -13.64 7.43
CA ILE A 49 51.72 -13.28 7.05
C ILE A 49 50.90 -13.19 8.33
N ARG A 50 50.24 -12.05 8.54
CA ARG A 50 49.39 -11.85 9.70
C ARG A 50 48.20 -12.82 9.64
N PRO A 51 47.95 -13.65 10.67
CA PRO A 51 46.77 -14.52 10.71
C PRO A 51 45.49 -13.70 10.61
N TYR A 52 44.55 -14.16 9.78
CA TYR A 52 43.24 -13.54 9.64
C TYR A 52 42.38 -13.86 10.85
N ASP A 53 41.89 -12.82 11.55
CA ASP A 53 40.94 -13.00 12.63
C ASP A 53 39.52 -13.18 12.07
N ILE A 54 39.01 -14.40 12.20
CA ILE A 54 37.67 -14.77 11.73
C ILE A 54 36.54 -14.06 12.50
N HIS A 55 36.83 -13.47 13.66
CA HIS A 55 35.87 -12.68 14.44
C HIS A 55 35.85 -11.21 14.07
N THR A 56 36.76 -10.76 13.19
CA THR A 56 36.79 -9.37 12.73
C THR A 56 35.50 -9.07 11.95
N PRO A 57 34.74 -8.04 12.35
CA PRO A 57 33.52 -7.66 11.64
C PRO A 57 33.87 -7.21 10.22
N ILE A 58 33.31 -7.91 9.24
CA ILE A 58 33.45 -7.54 7.83
C ILE A 58 32.60 -6.31 7.52
N LYS A 59 33.07 -5.48 6.59
CA LYS A 59 32.23 -4.41 6.05
C LYS A 59 31.05 -5.04 5.29
N PRO A 60 29.79 -4.78 5.68
CA PRO A 60 28.65 -5.33 4.97
C PRO A 60 28.60 -4.82 3.53
N ILE A 61 28.30 -5.72 2.60
CA ILE A 61 28.05 -5.38 1.19
C ILE A 61 26.55 -5.23 1.03
N TYR A 62 26.11 -4.06 0.59
CA TYR A 62 24.69 -3.78 0.36
C TYR A 62 24.39 -3.86 -1.14
N GLY A 63 23.58 -4.84 -1.53
CA GLY A 63 23.01 -4.91 -2.89
C GLY A 63 21.84 -3.94 -3.08
N ALA A 64 21.44 -3.73 -4.34
CA ALA A 64 20.22 -3.01 -4.66
C ALA A 64 18.99 -3.77 -4.15
N LYS A 65 18.04 -3.05 -3.56
CA LYS A 65 16.81 -3.61 -2.98
C LYS A 65 15.60 -2.77 -3.37
N ILE A 66 14.47 -3.44 -3.59
CA ILE A 66 13.17 -2.79 -3.76
C ILE A 66 12.66 -2.38 -2.38
N HIS A 67 12.03 -1.20 -2.30
CA HIS A 67 11.44 -0.69 -1.07
C HIS A 67 10.49 -1.73 -0.42
N PRO A 68 10.54 -1.96 0.91
CA PRO A 68 9.73 -2.98 1.56
C PRO A 68 8.23 -2.86 1.27
N TYR A 69 7.72 -1.63 1.24
CA TYR A 69 6.33 -1.36 0.90
C TYR A 69 5.98 -1.73 -0.55
N GLN A 70 6.87 -1.40 -1.50
CA GLN A 70 6.68 -1.74 -2.91
C GLN A 70 6.73 -3.26 -3.13
N ARG A 71 7.53 -3.99 -2.35
CA ARG A 71 7.53 -5.47 -2.40
C ARG A 71 6.18 -6.03 -1.97
N LEU A 72 5.56 -5.49 -0.92
CA LEU A 72 4.24 -5.91 -0.48
C LEU A 72 3.16 -5.58 -1.52
N ILE A 73 3.22 -4.39 -2.13
CA ILE A 73 2.33 -4.04 -3.25
C ILE A 73 2.46 -5.05 -4.39
N ASN A 74 3.70 -5.46 -4.72
CA ASN A 74 3.94 -6.45 -5.76
C ASN A 74 3.45 -7.86 -5.35
N GLU A 75 3.59 -8.24 -4.09
CA GLU A 75 3.04 -9.49 -3.53
C GLU A 75 1.50 -9.51 -3.64
N MET A 76 0.83 -8.43 -3.20
CA MET A 76 -0.63 -8.30 -3.35
C MET A 76 -1.06 -8.36 -4.82
N ARG A 77 -0.36 -7.63 -5.70
CA ARG A 77 -0.62 -7.67 -7.15
C ARG A 77 -0.51 -9.10 -7.67
N GLN A 78 0.54 -9.82 -7.30
CA GLN A 78 0.79 -11.19 -7.73
C GLN A 78 -0.32 -12.14 -7.26
N ILE A 79 -0.75 -12.03 -5.99
CA ILE A 79 -1.86 -12.83 -5.44
C ILE A 79 -3.14 -12.62 -6.26
N PHE A 80 -3.49 -11.39 -6.59
CA PHE A 80 -4.67 -11.10 -7.41
C PHE A 80 -4.56 -11.68 -8.82
N LEU A 81 -3.39 -11.59 -9.47
CA LEU A 81 -3.14 -12.19 -10.77
C LEU A 81 -3.28 -13.72 -10.72
N GLU A 82 -2.73 -14.38 -9.68
CA GLU A 82 -2.85 -15.82 -9.48
C GLU A 82 -4.27 -16.27 -9.17
N MET A 83 -5.06 -15.43 -8.52
CA MET A 83 -6.49 -15.64 -8.32
C MET A 83 -7.30 -15.38 -9.61
N GLY A 84 -6.66 -15.01 -10.72
CA GLY A 84 -7.30 -14.79 -12.02
C GLY A 84 -7.97 -13.43 -12.18
N PHE A 85 -7.55 -12.41 -11.42
CA PHE A 85 -8.00 -11.04 -11.61
C PHE A 85 -7.14 -10.32 -12.65
N THR A 86 -7.75 -9.37 -13.36
CA THR A 86 -7.06 -8.47 -14.29
C THR A 86 -6.80 -7.13 -13.61
N GLU A 87 -5.57 -6.61 -13.71
CA GLU A 87 -5.25 -5.29 -13.16
C GLU A 87 -5.85 -4.19 -14.05
N ILE A 88 -6.61 -3.28 -13.45
CA ILE A 88 -7.14 -2.08 -14.09
C ILE A 88 -6.49 -0.83 -13.52
N LYS A 89 -6.45 0.23 -14.32
CA LYS A 89 -5.93 1.54 -13.93
C LYS A 89 -6.86 2.64 -14.40
N GLY A 90 -6.81 3.77 -13.72
CA GLY A 90 -7.55 4.97 -14.11
C GLY A 90 -6.85 6.22 -13.64
N ASP A 91 -7.41 7.36 -14.04
CA ASP A 91 -6.83 8.67 -13.77
C ASP A 91 -6.88 9.04 -12.29
N ILE A 92 -5.90 9.83 -11.85
CA ILE A 92 -5.86 10.39 -10.51
C ILE A 92 -6.94 11.46 -10.33
N VAL A 93 -7.14 12.29 -11.35
CA VAL A 93 -8.19 13.31 -11.39
C VAL A 93 -9.47 12.65 -11.86
N GLN A 94 -10.54 12.78 -11.08
CA GLN A 94 -11.85 12.23 -11.39
C GLN A 94 -12.90 13.34 -11.34
N SER A 95 -13.91 13.25 -12.19
CA SER A 95 -15.15 14.00 -12.00
C SER A 95 -15.80 13.62 -10.67
N SER A 96 -16.50 14.55 -10.03
CA SER A 96 -17.34 14.27 -8.86
C SER A 96 -18.45 13.27 -9.21
N PHE A 97 -18.86 13.23 -10.48
CA PHE A 97 -19.72 12.20 -11.03
C PHE A 97 -19.18 10.79 -10.78
N TRP A 98 -18.02 10.44 -11.34
CA TRP A 98 -17.43 9.11 -11.20
C TRP A 98 -16.94 8.81 -9.78
N ASN A 99 -16.41 9.82 -9.08
CA ASN A 99 -15.88 9.61 -7.74
C ASN A 99 -17.00 9.43 -6.70
N PHE A 100 -18.21 9.93 -6.94
CA PHE A 100 -19.26 9.91 -5.93
C PHE A 100 -20.67 9.62 -6.48
N ASP A 101 -21.14 10.36 -7.50
CA ASP A 101 -22.54 10.24 -7.96
C ASP A 101 -22.85 8.86 -8.56
N ALA A 102 -21.94 8.32 -9.38
CA ALA A 102 -22.03 6.99 -9.97
C ALA A 102 -22.06 5.87 -8.91
N LEU A 103 -21.55 6.15 -7.71
CA LEU A 103 -21.58 5.26 -6.55
C LEU A 103 -22.78 5.55 -5.64
N PHE A 104 -23.82 6.21 -6.15
CA PHE A 104 -25.04 6.51 -5.40
C PHE A 104 -24.78 7.23 -4.05
N GLN A 105 -23.68 7.96 -3.92
CA GLN A 105 -23.38 8.75 -2.74
C GLN A 105 -24.03 10.12 -2.88
N PRO A 106 -24.82 10.62 -1.91
CA PRO A 106 -25.56 11.88 -2.07
C PRO A 106 -24.61 13.10 -2.20
N GLN A 107 -25.08 14.17 -2.85
CA GLN A 107 -24.26 15.37 -3.10
C GLN A 107 -23.95 16.16 -1.82
N GLU A 108 -24.79 16.02 -0.80
CA GLU A 108 -24.68 16.62 0.53
C GLU A 108 -23.87 15.76 1.51
N HIS A 109 -23.25 14.66 1.03
CA HIS A 109 -22.50 13.76 1.91
C HIS A 109 -21.24 14.46 2.47
N PRO A 110 -20.95 14.38 3.79
CA PRO A 110 -19.80 15.05 4.40
C PRO A 110 -18.46 14.77 3.71
N ALA A 111 -18.21 13.52 3.30
CA ALA A 111 -16.99 13.17 2.56
C ALA A 111 -16.76 13.94 1.24
N ARG A 112 -17.78 14.61 0.67
CA ARG A 112 -17.63 15.49 -0.50
C ARG A 112 -17.18 16.91 -0.14
N GLU A 113 -17.25 17.28 1.13
CA GLU A 113 -16.91 18.61 1.59
C GLU A 113 -15.43 18.93 1.36
N MET A 114 -15.13 20.23 1.25
CA MET A 114 -13.75 20.69 1.06
C MET A 114 -12.82 20.27 2.20
N GLN A 115 -13.35 19.92 3.37
CA GLN A 115 -12.57 19.48 4.53
C GLN A 115 -12.02 18.06 4.35
N ASP A 116 -12.69 17.21 3.56
CA ASP A 116 -12.36 15.79 3.38
C ASP A 116 -11.80 15.47 1.99
N THR A 117 -12.15 16.27 0.98
CA THR A 117 -11.77 16.04 -0.43
C THR A 117 -10.95 17.18 -1.02
N PHE A 118 -9.94 16.83 -1.82
CA PHE A 118 -9.17 17.79 -2.62
C PHE A 118 -9.91 18.14 -3.92
N HIS A 119 -10.63 19.27 -3.91
CA HIS A 119 -11.29 19.83 -5.10
C HIS A 119 -10.30 20.58 -5.98
N LEU A 120 -10.48 20.46 -7.29
CA LEU A 120 -9.70 21.18 -8.30
C LEU A 120 -10.49 22.39 -8.82
N ALA A 121 -9.77 23.37 -9.37
CA ALA A 121 -10.39 24.55 -9.98
C ALA A 121 -10.98 24.26 -11.39
N THR A 122 -10.81 23.04 -11.89
CA THR A 122 -11.21 22.62 -13.23
C THR A 122 -12.49 21.78 -13.20
N GLU A 123 -13.19 21.81 -14.32
CA GLU A 123 -14.41 21.04 -14.56
C GLU A 123 -14.18 20.10 -15.75
N CYS A 124 -15.06 19.12 -15.89
CA CYS A 124 -15.02 18.19 -17.03
C CYS A 124 -16.43 17.89 -17.55
N ASP A 125 -16.46 17.39 -18.78
CA ASP A 125 -17.70 16.92 -19.39
C ASP A 125 -18.20 15.65 -18.70
N LEU A 126 -19.52 15.60 -18.51
CA LEU A 126 -20.20 14.45 -17.95
C LEU A 126 -20.52 13.43 -19.05
N PRO A 127 -20.54 12.13 -18.72
CA PRO A 127 -20.96 11.11 -19.66
C PRO A 127 -22.47 11.22 -19.92
N GLU A 128 -22.85 11.84 -21.04
CA GLU A 128 -24.24 12.21 -21.37
C GLU A 128 -25.23 11.05 -21.22
N GLU A 129 -24.79 9.84 -21.56
CA GLU A 129 -25.60 8.61 -21.47
C GLU A 129 -26.04 8.26 -20.04
N TYR A 130 -25.24 8.60 -19.02
CA TYR A 130 -25.50 8.24 -17.63
C TYR A 130 -26.10 9.39 -16.79
N ILE A 131 -26.09 10.63 -17.29
CA ILE A 131 -26.60 11.79 -16.53
C ILE A 131 -28.05 11.57 -16.10
N LYS A 132 -28.94 11.30 -17.07
CA LYS A 132 -30.37 11.16 -16.80
C LYS A 132 -30.70 9.94 -15.91
N PRO A 133 -30.16 8.73 -16.17
CA PRO A 133 -30.38 7.58 -15.29
C PRO A 133 -29.87 7.79 -13.87
N VAL A 134 -28.66 8.35 -13.69
CA VAL A 134 -28.09 8.60 -12.36
C VAL A 134 -28.89 9.65 -11.63
N LYS A 135 -29.22 10.77 -12.29
CA LYS A 135 -30.10 11.80 -11.72
C LYS A 135 -31.42 11.22 -11.22
N GLU A 136 -32.10 10.45 -12.07
CA GLU A 136 -33.39 9.84 -11.72
C GLU A 136 -33.27 8.86 -10.54
N MET A 137 -32.15 8.13 -10.47
CA MET A 137 -31.88 7.23 -9.34
C MET A 137 -31.67 8.01 -8.04
N HIS A 138 -30.91 9.12 -8.07
CA HIS A 138 -30.68 9.97 -6.91
C HIS A 138 -31.95 10.69 -6.44
N GLU A 139 -32.71 11.28 -7.35
CA GLU A 139 -33.89 12.09 -6.99
C GLU A 139 -35.09 11.22 -6.62
N ASN A 140 -35.38 10.18 -7.41
CA ASN A 140 -36.64 9.43 -7.35
C ASN A 140 -36.46 7.92 -7.15
N GLY A 141 -35.23 7.42 -7.09
CA GLY A 141 -34.94 6.00 -6.85
C GLY A 141 -35.18 5.08 -8.05
N GLY A 142 -35.39 5.62 -9.26
CA GLY A 142 -35.51 4.84 -10.49
C GLY A 142 -36.59 3.75 -10.45
N GLY A 143 -37.63 3.91 -9.63
CA GLY A 143 -38.70 2.93 -9.42
C GLY A 143 -38.33 1.71 -8.58
N ILE A 144 -37.09 1.63 -8.07
CA ILE A 144 -36.61 0.50 -7.24
C ILE A 144 -36.32 0.88 -5.79
N SER A 145 -36.17 2.17 -5.50
CA SER A 145 -35.96 2.71 -4.17
C SER A 145 -36.69 4.06 -4.05
N ARG A 146 -36.50 4.76 -2.92
CA ARG A 146 -37.04 6.11 -2.70
C ARG A 146 -36.10 7.21 -3.19
N GLY A 147 -34.91 6.86 -3.70
CA GLY A 147 -33.82 7.80 -3.92
C GLY A 147 -33.33 8.44 -2.62
N TRP A 148 -32.48 9.45 -2.75
CA TRP A 148 -32.13 10.38 -1.68
C TRP A 148 -33.15 11.52 -1.55
N GLY A 149 -33.92 11.77 -2.61
CA GLY A 149 -34.74 12.97 -2.74
C GLY A 149 -33.89 14.21 -3.04
N GLY A 150 -34.52 15.39 -3.02
CA GLY A 150 -33.85 16.65 -3.34
C GLY A 150 -33.64 16.86 -4.84
N LYS A 151 -32.70 17.75 -5.18
CA LYS A 151 -32.36 18.11 -6.56
C LYS A 151 -30.90 17.77 -6.82
N TRP A 152 -30.66 16.88 -7.77
CA TRP A 152 -29.30 16.52 -8.19
C TRP A 152 -28.77 17.59 -9.17
N SER A 153 -27.56 18.08 -8.91
CA SER A 153 -26.93 19.16 -9.67
C SER A 153 -25.83 18.64 -10.59
N GLU A 154 -25.96 18.91 -11.89
CA GLU A 154 -24.90 18.66 -12.88
C GLU A 154 -23.65 19.49 -12.61
N ASP A 155 -23.80 20.73 -12.14
CA ASP A 155 -22.67 21.61 -11.85
C ASP A 155 -21.79 21.03 -10.74
N VAL A 156 -22.41 20.37 -9.75
CA VAL A 156 -21.66 19.67 -8.69
C VAL A 156 -20.94 18.45 -9.27
N ALA A 157 -21.60 17.69 -10.15
CA ALA A 157 -21.05 16.49 -10.75
C ALA A 157 -19.85 16.79 -11.70
N ARG A 158 -19.85 17.95 -12.36
CA ARG A 158 -18.79 18.42 -13.28
C ARG A 158 -17.47 18.77 -12.59
N LYS A 159 -17.52 19.15 -11.30
CA LYS A 159 -16.33 19.51 -10.52
C LYS A 159 -15.36 18.34 -10.47
N GLN A 160 -14.07 18.63 -10.63
CA GLN A 160 -13.03 17.61 -10.52
C GLN A 160 -12.42 17.55 -9.13
N VAL A 161 -12.04 16.34 -8.73
CA VAL A 161 -11.38 16.04 -7.45
C VAL A 161 -10.17 15.16 -7.70
N LEU A 162 -9.21 15.18 -6.76
CA LEU A 162 -8.31 14.05 -6.64
C LEU A 162 -9.11 12.88 -6.08
N ARG A 163 -9.06 11.72 -6.74
CA ARG A 163 -9.88 10.56 -6.37
C ARG A 163 -9.68 10.18 -4.90
N THR A 164 -10.78 9.99 -4.18
CA THR A 164 -10.76 9.68 -2.73
C THR A 164 -10.66 8.20 -2.43
N HIS A 165 -10.88 7.38 -3.45
CA HIS A 165 -10.81 5.92 -3.43
C HIS A 165 -10.70 5.38 -4.87
N THR A 166 -10.19 4.17 -5.02
CA THR A 166 -10.05 3.50 -6.32
C THR A 166 -11.39 3.02 -6.90
N THR A 167 -12.48 3.09 -6.13
CA THR A 167 -13.83 2.68 -6.57
C THR A 167 -14.35 3.47 -7.75
N ALA A 168 -13.88 4.70 -7.92
CA ALA A 168 -14.17 5.53 -9.09
C ALA A 168 -13.64 4.88 -10.40
N VAL A 169 -12.46 4.25 -10.33
CA VAL A 169 -11.85 3.54 -11.46
C VAL A 169 -12.65 2.27 -11.76
N THR A 170 -13.01 1.53 -10.72
CA THR A 170 -13.77 0.29 -10.84
C THR A 170 -15.16 0.51 -11.45
N ILE A 171 -15.93 1.47 -10.92
CA ILE A 171 -17.29 1.69 -11.41
C ILE A 171 -17.31 2.17 -12.85
N LYS A 172 -16.34 3.01 -13.24
CA LYS A 172 -16.15 3.42 -14.63
C LYS A 172 -15.81 2.23 -15.52
N TYR A 173 -14.87 1.37 -15.10
CA TYR A 173 -14.52 0.16 -15.84
C TYR A 173 -15.72 -0.79 -16.03
N LEU A 174 -16.57 -0.93 -15.02
CA LEU A 174 -17.79 -1.73 -15.12
C LEU A 174 -18.83 -1.10 -16.06
N ALA A 175 -18.97 0.23 -16.05
CA ALA A 175 -19.85 0.95 -16.97
C ALA A 175 -19.42 0.77 -18.43
N ASP A 176 -18.11 0.66 -18.68
CA ASP A 176 -17.56 0.36 -20.01
C ASP A 176 -17.77 -1.13 -20.42
N HIS A 177 -18.11 -2.02 -19.48
CA HIS A 177 -18.24 -3.47 -19.70
C HIS A 177 -19.50 -4.08 -19.06
N PRO A 178 -20.70 -3.51 -19.23
CA PRO A 178 -21.87 -3.77 -18.37
C PRO A 178 -22.44 -5.19 -18.48
N ASP A 179 -22.16 -5.89 -19.60
CA ASP A 179 -22.68 -7.22 -19.90
C ASP A 179 -21.59 -8.33 -19.88
N THR A 180 -20.33 -7.98 -19.61
CA THR A 180 -19.21 -8.93 -19.62
C THR A 180 -18.88 -9.37 -18.20
N ALA A 181 -18.61 -10.66 -17.99
CA ALA A 181 -18.13 -11.12 -16.68
C ALA A 181 -16.79 -10.46 -16.37
N VAL A 182 -16.69 -9.81 -15.21
CA VAL A 182 -15.50 -9.06 -14.79
C VAL A 182 -14.93 -9.70 -13.54
N LYS A 183 -13.61 -9.87 -13.53
CA LYS A 183 -12.80 -10.16 -12.36
C LYS A 183 -11.58 -9.27 -12.42
N ALA A 184 -11.62 -8.13 -11.72
CA ALA A 184 -10.63 -7.07 -11.85
C ALA A 184 -10.17 -6.52 -10.50
N PHE A 185 -9.00 -5.91 -10.48
CA PHE A 185 -8.47 -5.26 -9.28
C PHE A 185 -7.67 -4.01 -9.64
N CYS A 186 -7.59 -3.07 -8.71
CA CYS A 186 -6.81 -1.84 -8.83
C CYS A 186 -5.98 -1.68 -7.56
N ILE A 187 -4.66 -1.49 -7.69
CA ILE A 187 -3.79 -1.05 -6.60
C ILE A 187 -3.20 0.29 -7.00
N ASP A 188 -3.73 1.37 -6.42
CA ASP A 188 -3.31 2.70 -6.81
C ASP A 188 -3.55 3.74 -5.70
N ARG A 189 -2.97 4.92 -5.86
CA ARG A 189 -3.03 6.00 -4.88
C ARG A 189 -4.39 6.67 -4.84
N ALA A 190 -4.93 6.84 -3.64
CA ALA A 190 -6.09 7.65 -3.33
C ALA A 190 -5.66 8.85 -2.47
N TYR A 191 -6.49 9.89 -2.47
CA TYR A 191 -6.20 11.18 -1.86
C TYR A 191 -7.35 11.64 -0.98
N ARG A 192 -7.07 11.94 0.29
CA ARG A 192 -8.06 12.47 1.23
C ARG A 192 -7.44 13.62 2.00
N ARG A 193 -8.23 14.64 2.30
CA ARG A 193 -7.76 15.79 3.06
C ARG A 193 -7.77 15.47 4.56
N GLU A 194 -7.01 14.45 4.94
CA GLU A 194 -6.87 14.01 6.33
C GLU A 194 -5.64 14.67 6.98
N ALA A 195 -5.71 14.88 8.29
CA ALA A 195 -4.55 15.35 9.05
C ALA A 195 -3.48 14.26 9.09
N ILE A 196 -2.21 14.65 8.92
CA ILE A 196 -1.09 13.71 9.03
C ILE A 196 -0.96 13.25 10.48
N ASP A 197 -1.18 11.95 10.71
CA ASP A 197 -1.01 11.31 12.01
C ASP A 197 -0.33 9.93 11.84
N PRO A 198 -0.04 9.17 12.91
CA PRO A 198 0.61 7.86 12.80
C PRO A 198 -0.16 6.78 12.02
N THR A 199 -1.42 7.04 11.66
CA THR A 199 -2.34 6.12 10.99
C THR A 199 -2.92 6.66 9.69
N HIS A 200 -2.88 7.96 9.46
CA HIS A 200 -3.45 8.63 8.30
C HIS A 200 -2.44 9.53 7.59
N THR A 201 -2.46 9.47 6.27
CA THR A 201 -1.72 10.35 5.37
C THR A 201 -2.65 10.84 4.26
N PRO A 202 -2.46 12.09 3.77
CA PRO A 202 -3.31 12.64 2.71
C PRO A 202 -3.29 11.87 1.39
N GLU A 203 -2.24 11.08 1.19
CA GLU A 203 -2.06 10.16 0.08
C GLU A 203 -1.78 8.76 0.63
N PHE A 204 -2.41 7.75 0.06
CA PHE A 204 -2.20 6.35 0.43
C PHE A 204 -2.61 5.42 -0.71
N GLU A 205 -2.02 4.23 -0.78
CA GLU A 205 -2.39 3.21 -1.74
C GLU A 205 -3.60 2.43 -1.24
N GLN A 206 -4.64 2.40 -2.08
CA GLN A 206 -5.81 1.58 -1.89
C GLN A 206 -5.73 0.40 -2.85
N LEU A 207 -5.98 -0.79 -2.33
CA LEU A 207 -6.25 -1.97 -3.12
C LEU A 207 -7.76 -2.13 -3.18
N GLU A 208 -8.29 -2.38 -4.37
CA GLU A 208 -9.67 -2.73 -4.58
C GLU A 208 -9.80 -3.94 -5.50
N GLY A 209 -10.69 -4.86 -5.16
CA GLY A 209 -11.05 -6.00 -5.98
C GLY A 209 -12.54 -5.98 -6.32
N VAL A 210 -12.88 -6.45 -7.52
CA VAL A 210 -14.24 -6.53 -8.02
C VAL A 210 -14.50 -7.82 -8.78
N VAL A 211 -15.70 -8.38 -8.59
CA VAL A 211 -16.21 -9.52 -9.35
C VAL A 211 -17.65 -9.23 -9.78
N MET A 212 -17.92 -9.26 -11.07
CA MET A 212 -19.26 -9.10 -11.64
C MET A 212 -19.59 -10.28 -12.54
N ASP A 213 -20.64 -11.03 -12.21
CA ASP A 213 -21.14 -12.14 -13.05
C ASP A 213 -22.54 -12.57 -12.62
N LYS A 214 -23.27 -13.29 -13.47
CA LYS A 214 -24.66 -13.76 -13.26
C LYS A 214 -24.82 -14.64 -12.03
N GLY A 215 -23.82 -15.46 -11.71
CA GLY A 215 -23.89 -16.51 -10.70
C GLY A 215 -23.29 -16.15 -9.34
N VAL A 216 -22.80 -14.92 -9.14
CA VAL A 216 -22.08 -14.57 -7.92
C VAL A 216 -23.03 -14.14 -6.82
N SER A 217 -22.68 -14.51 -5.60
CA SER A 217 -23.44 -14.24 -4.39
C SER A 217 -22.53 -13.68 -3.30
N PHE A 218 -23.13 -13.20 -2.23
CA PHE A 218 -22.40 -12.74 -1.04
C PHE A 218 -21.45 -13.80 -0.46
N LYS A 219 -21.77 -15.10 -0.59
CA LYS A 219 -20.86 -16.19 -0.17
C LYS A 219 -19.57 -16.21 -0.98
N ASN A 220 -19.65 -15.90 -2.27
CA ASN A 220 -18.47 -15.83 -3.14
C ASN A 220 -17.56 -14.65 -2.74
N LEU A 221 -18.13 -13.53 -2.29
CA LEU A 221 -17.36 -12.40 -1.76
C LEU A 221 -16.53 -12.82 -0.54
N LEU A 222 -17.19 -13.46 0.44
CA LEU A 222 -16.50 -13.94 1.64
C LEU A 222 -15.40 -14.94 1.27
N GLY A 223 -15.67 -15.88 0.37
CA GLY A 223 -14.68 -16.84 -0.11
C GLY A 223 -13.48 -16.20 -0.79
N CYS A 224 -13.69 -15.19 -1.65
CA CYS A 224 -12.60 -14.46 -2.30
C CYS A 224 -11.72 -13.71 -1.29
N LEU A 225 -12.34 -13.06 -0.29
CA LEU A 225 -11.63 -12.35 0.77
C LEU A 225 -10.84 -13.31 1.67
N THR A 226 -11.45 -14.42 2.09
CA THR A 226 -10.78 -15.45 2.90
C THR A 226 -9.55 -15.99 2.16
N GLU A 227 -9.69 -16.35 0.88
CA GLU A 227 -8.57 -16.83 0.07
C GLU A 227 -7.46 -15.78 -0.07
N PHE A 228 -7.83 -14.53 -0.32
CA PHE A 228 -6.87 -13.42 -0.42
C PHE A 228 -6.09 -13.26 0.89
N TYR A 229 -6.76 -13.22 2.04
CA TYR A 229 -6.10 -13.03 3.33
C TYR A 229 -5.24 -14.24 3.75
N HIS A 230 -5.68 -15.47 3.44
CA HIS A 230 -4.87 -16.67 3.64
C HIS A 230 -3.57 -16.62 2.82
N ARG A 231 -3.64 -16.22 1.54
CA ARG A 231 -2.45 -16.03 0.69
C ARG A 231 -1.54 -14.90 1.17
N MET A 232 -2.11 -13.90 1.86
CA MET A 232 -1.36 -12.86 2.55
C MET A 232 -0.76 -13.33 3.90
N GLY A 233 -0.94 -14.61 4.28
CA GLY A 233 -0.40 -15.20 5.50
C GLY A 233 -1.20 -14.88 6.77
N PHE A 234 -2.51 -14.62 6.65
CA PHE A 234 -3.40 -14.48 7.79
C PHE A 234 -4.34 -15.69 7.86
N ASP A 235 -4.17 -16.55 8.86
CA ASP A 235 -4.92 -17.81 8.97
C ASP A 235 -6.34 -17.61 9.53
N GLU A 236 -6.52 -16.63 10.40
CA GLU A 236 -7.78 -16.35 11.08
C GLU A 236 -8.44 -15.09 10.51
N VAL A 237 -9.52 -15.31 9.75
CA VAL A 237 -10.32 -14.27 9.09
C VAL A 237 -11.76 -14.35 9.58
N ARG A 238 -12.34 -13.20 9.96
CA ARG A 238 -13.78 -13.07 10.25
C ARG A 238 -14.38 -11.86 9.57
N PHE A 239 -15.71 -11.83 9.50
CA PHE A 239 -16.47 -10.75 8.87
C PHE A 239 -17.48 -10.18 9.84
N ARG A 240 -17.45 -8.87 10.03
CA ARG A 240 -18.43 -8.13 10.84
C ARG A 240 -19.36 -7.34 9.92
N PRO A 241 -20.67 -7.24 10.20
CA PRO A 241 -21.53 -6.32 9.46
C PRO A 241 -21.00 -4.89 9.53
N GLY A 242 -20.94 -4.24 8.37
CA GLY A 242 -20.52 -2.84 8.22
C GLY A 242 -21.56 -2.06 7.41
N TYR A 243 -21.40 -0.75 7.32
CA TYR A 243 -22.25 0.11 6.50
C TYR A 243 -21.39 0.91 5.52
N PHE A 244 -21.66 0.75 4.23
CA PHE A 244 -21.07 1.55 3.17
C PHE A 244 -22.18 2.03 2.23
N PRO A 245 -22.20 3.31 1.80
CA PRO A 245 -23.31 3.88 1.04
C PRO A 245 -23.68 3.12 -0.25
N TYR A 246 -22.68 2.58 -0.94
CA TYR A 246 -22.83 1.93 -2.24
C TYR A 246 -22.99 0.40 -2.19
N THR A 247 -22.95 -0.25 -1.02
CA THR A 247 -23.07 -1.72 -0.93
C THR A 247 -24.15 -2.19 0.05
N GLU A 248 -24.87 -3.23 -0.36
CA GLU A 248 -25.85 -3.95 0.46
C GLU A 248 -26.01 -5.40 -0.02
N PRO A 249 -25.68 -6.43 0.80
CA PRO A 249 -25.12 -6.36 2.15
C PRO A 249 -23.66 -5.89 2.18
N SER A 250 -23.22 -5.43 3.35
CA SER A 250 -21.89 -4.85 3.63
C SER A 250 -21.23 -5.52 4.84
N VAL A 251 -19.92 -5.75 4.75
CA VAL A 251 -19.08 -6.32 5.82
C VAL A 251 -17.70 -5.68 5.88
N GLU A 252 -17.12 -5.75 7.07
CA GLU A 252 -15.74 -5.38 7.37
C GLU A 252 -14.96 -6.67 7.65
N PRO A 253 -13.99 -7.04 6.80
CA PRO A 253 -13.06 -8.12 7.10
C PRO A 253 -12.09 -7.74 8.22
N GLU A 254 -11.96 -8.66 9.18
CA GLU A 254 -11.02 -8.55 10.28
C GLU A 254 -10.11 -9.79 10.29
N VAL A 255 -8.81 -9.57 10.53
CA VAL A 255 -7.83 -10.65 10.70
C VAL A 255 -7.33 -10.67 12.14
N TYR A 256 -7.04 -11.86 12.68
CA TYR A 256 -6.43 -11.99 13.99
C TYR A 256 -4.91 -11.79 13.91
N ILE A 257 -4.35 -10.97 14.80
CA ILE A 257 -2.91 -10.75 14.90
C ILE A 257 -2.42 -11.35 16.20
N GLU A 258 -1.87 -12.57 16.14
CA GLU A 258 -1.39 -13.31 17.32
C GLU A 258 -0.40 -12.51 18.16
N SER A 259 0.57 -11.85 17.51
CA SER A 259 1.58 -11.01 18.18
C SER A 259 0.99 -9.84 18.98
N ARG A 260 -0.27 -9.47 18.75
CA ARG A 260 -1.00 -8.41 19.43
C ARG A 260 -2.23 -8.90 20.19
N GLY A 261 -2.55 -10.19 20.10
CA GLY A 261 -3.72 -10.82 20.73
C GLY A 261 -5.07 -10.20 20.36
N LYS A 262 -5.20 -9.60 19.16
CA LYS A 262 -6.41 -8.84 18.80
C LYS A 262 -6.80 -8.97 17.31
N TRP A 263 -8.09 -8.78 17.06
CA TRP A 263 -8.66 -8.63 15.73
C TRP A 263 -8.39 -7.22 15.19
N VAL A 264 -8.04 -7.13 13.92
CA VAL A 264 -7.76 -5.87 13.23
C VAL A 264 -8.55 -5.81 11.93
N GLU A 265 -9.37 -4.76 11.81
CA GLU A 265 -10.08 -4.40 10.57
C GLU A 265 -9.08 -4.01 9.48
N LEU A 266 -9.29 -4.56 8.28
CA LEU A 266 -8.43 -4.31 7.12
C LEU A 266 -9.11 -3.54 6.00
N GLY A 267 -10.43 -3.34 6.03
CA GLY A 267 -11.14 -2.59 5.00
C GLY A 267 -12.63 -2.84 4.99
N GLY A 268 -13.25 -2.56 3.85
CA GLY A 268 -14.69 -2.69 3.62
C GLY A 268 -14.99 -3.54 2.40
N ALA A 269 -16.10 -4.27 2.45
CA ALA A 269 -16.55 -5.13 1.36
C ALA A 269 -18.07 -5.21 1.30
N GLY A 270 -18.61 -5.52 0.14
CA GLY A 270 -20.03 -5.74 -0.01
C GLY A 270 -20.45 -6.05 -1.44
N VAL A 271 -21.77 -6.09 -1.65
CA VAL A 271 -22.39 -6.23 -2.97
C VAL A 271 -22.89 -4.86 -3.40
N PHE A 272 -22.51 -4.35 -4.57
CA PHE A 272 -23.01 -3.05 -5.01
C PHE A 272 -24.54 -3.04 -5.05
N ARG A 273 -25.07 -1.92 -4.58
CA ARG A 273 -26.50 -1.63 -4.61
C ARG A 273 -27.01 -1.57 -6.04
N LYS A 274 -28.31 -1.85 -6.21
CA LYS A 274 -28.96 -1.74 -7.53
C LYS A 274 -29.02 -0.29 -8.00
N GLU A 275 -29.06 0.65 -7.07
CA GLU A 275 -29.00 2.09 -7.33
C GLU A 275 -27.64 2.53 -7.87
N VAL A 276 -26.58 1.74 -7.67
CA VAL A 276 -25.26 1.97 -8.27
C VAL A 276 -25.19 1.36 -9.66
N THR A 277 -25.68 0.12 -9.81
CA THR A 277 -25.45 -0.70 -11.01
C THR A 277 -26.44 -0.43 -12.15
N LEU A 278 -27.74 -0.34 -11.86
CA LEU A 278 -28.77 -0.22 -12.90
C LEU A 278 -28.68 1.06 -13.75
N PRO A 279 -28.35 2.25 -13.21
CA PRO A 279 -28.19 3.46 -14.01
C PRO A 279 -27.07 3.36 -15.06
N LEU A 280 -26.12 2.47 -14.83
CA LEU A 280 -24.96 2.22 -15.70
C LEU A 280 -25.18 1.01 -16.62
N GLY A 281 -26.41 0.48 -16.69
CA GLY A 281 -26.74 -0.68 -17.52
C GLY A 281 -26.30 -2.03 -16.94
N ILE A 282 -25.65 -2.04 -15.77
CA ILE A 282 -25.15 -3.26 -15.12
C ILE A 282 -26.32 -3.97 -14.44
N LYS A 283 -26.68 -5.16 -14.94
CA LYS A 283 -27.77 -5.98 -14.39
C LYS A 283 -27.28 -7.09 -13.47
N GLN A 284 -25.99 -7.40 -13.52
CA GLN A 284 -25.40 -8.49 -12.78
C GLN A 284 -25.04 -8.07 -11.34
N PRO A 285 -25.04 -9.00 -10.38
CA PRO A 285 -24.45 -8.76 -9.07
C PRO A 285 -22.97 -8.38 -9.20
N VAL A 286 -22.56 -7.34 -8.46
CA VAL A 286 -21.18 -6.89 -8.37
C VAL A 286 -20.70 -7.03 -6.94
N LEU A 287 -19.71 -7.88 -6.71
CA LEU A 287 -19.02 -8.03 -5.44
C LEU A 287 -17.80 -7.11 -5.46
N ALA A 288 -17.65 -6.27 -4.44
CA ALA A 288 -16.54 -5.33 -4.35
C ALA A 288 -15.95 -5.31 -2.94
N TRP A 289 -14.65 -5.07 -2.84
CA TRP A 289 -13.96 -4.85 -1.57
C TRP A 289 -12.76 -3.96 -1.76
N GLY A 290 -12.46 -3.15 -0.73
CA GLY A 290 -11.33 -2.26 -0.71
C GLY A 290 -10.60 -2.33 0.62
N LEU A 291 -9.27 -2.23 0.58
CA LEU A 291 -8.42 -2.18 1.76
C LEU A 291 -7.29 -1.16 1.59
N GLY A 292 -6.88 -0.56 2.70
CA GLY A 292 -5.68 0.28 2.74
C GLY A 292 -4.43 -0.61 2.72
N VAL A 293 -3.64 -0.52 1.65
CA VAL A 293 -2.39 -1.31 1.51
C VAL A 293 -1.43 -0.99 2.66
N SER A 294 -1.38 0.29 3.04
CA SER A 294 -0.59 0.82 4.13
C SER A 294 -0.88 0.13 5.47
N ARG A 295 -2.15 -0.17 5.76
CA ARG A 295 -2.57 -0.84 7.00
C ARG A 295 -2.00 -2.25 7.08
N VAL A 296 -2.10 -3.01 5.99
CA VAL A 296 -1.53 -4.36 5.90
C VAL A 296 0.00 -4.30 5.97
N ALA A 297 0.61 -3.29 5.35
CA ALA A 297 2.06 -3.08 5.41
C ALA A 297 2.55 -2.82 6.83
N MET A 298 1.87 -1.96 7.58
CA MET A 298 2.22 -1.72 8.98
C MET A 298 2.17 -3.00 9.82
N LEU A 299 1.18 -3.88 9.58
CA LEU A 299 1.06 -5.15 10.29
C LEU A 299 2.19 -6.12 9.91
N ARG A 300 2.42 -6.35 8.61
CA ARG A 300 3.45 -7.28 8.10
C ARG A 300 4.88 -6.82 8.41
N LEU A 301 5.12 -5.51 8.44
CA LEU A 301 6.43 -4.93 8.74
C LEU A 301 6.63 -4.59 10.22
N GLY A 302 5.61 -4.81 11.07
CA GLY A 302 5.69 -4.54 12.51
C GLY A 302 5.80 -3.05 12.85
N LEU A 303 5.37 -2.15 11.96
CA LEU A 303 5.46 -0.70 12.14
C LEU A 303 4.35 -0.20 13.06
N LYS A 304 4.66 0.87 13.80
CA LYS A 304 3.70 1.58 14.66
C LYS A 304 3.25 2.89 14.06
N ASP A 305 4.05 3.48 13.17
CA ASP A 305 3.78 4.74 12.53
C ASP A 305 3.82 4.59 11.00
N LEU A 306 2.71 4.96 10.35
CA LEU A 306 2.53 4.90 8.92
C LEU A 306 3.60 5.71 8.18
N ARG A 307 4.03 6.83 8.76
CA ARG A 307 4.97 7.77 8.13
C ARG A 307 6.32 7.12 7.86
N GLU A 308 6.68 6.08 8.59
CA GLU A 308 7.89 5.28 8.36
C GLU A 308 7.91 4.65 6.96
N LEU A 309 6.75 4.36 6.35
CA LEU A 309 6.66 3.83 4.98
C LEU A 309 7.06 4.84 3.90
N TYR A 310 6.93 6.14 4.18
CA TYR A 310 7.18 7.22 3.21
C TYR A 310 8.50 7.96 3.48
N GLN A 311 9.19 7.64 4.57
CA GLN A 311 10.50 8.19 4.86
C GLN A 311 11.56 7.55 3.97
N SER A 312 12.45 8.38 3.43
CA SER A 312 13.61 7.92 2.65
C SER A 312 14.74 7.41 3.56
N ASP A 313 14.48 6.34 4.32
CA ASP A 313 15.48 5.69 5.17
C ASP A 313 16.26 4.60 4.41
N ILE A 314 17.45 4.97 3.96
CA ILE A 314 18.36 4.07 3.24
C ILE A 314 18.91 2.96 4.15
N ASP A 315 19.08 3.21 5.45
CA ASP A 315 19.58 2.20 6.37
C ASP A 315 18.52 1.15 6.69
N TRP A 316 17.25 1.55 6.77
CA TRP A 316 16.13 0.61 6.80
C TRP A 316 16.09 -0.25 5.54
N LEU A 317 16.21 0.35 4.35
CA LEU A 317 16.27 -0.39 3.09
C LEU A 317 17.43 -1.39 3.08
N ARG A 318 18.63 -0.96 3.49
CA ARG A 318 19.84 -1.79 3.57
C ARG A 318 19.68 -2.97 4.52
N LYS A 319 19.08 -2.75 5.69
CA LYS A 319 18.87 -3.78 6.72
C LYS A 319 17.65 -4.66 6.44
N SER A 320 16.71 -4.21 5.62
CA SER A 320 15.52 -4.99 5.29
C SER A 320 15.92 -6.33 4.69
N THR A 321 15.39 -7.41 5.25
CA THR A 321 15.56 -8.74 4.69
C THR A 321 14.73 -8.85 3.41
N VAL A 322 15.28 -9.53 2.41
CA VAL A 322 14.55 -9.92 1.20
C VAL A 322 14.10 -11.35 1.44
N CYS A 323 12.93 -11.52 2.06
CA CYS A 323 12.36 -12.85 2.21
C CYS A 323 11.65 -13.19 0.90
N LEU A 324 12.30 -14.01 0.08
CA LEU A 324 11.72 -14.62 -1.13
C LEU A 324 10.98 -15.93 -0.84
N ILE A 325 10.98 -16.38 0.42
CA ILE A 325 10.43 -17.68 0.84
C ILE A 325 9.43 -17.43 1.96
N LEU A 326 8.20 -17.10 1.58
CA LEU A 326 6.99 -17.38 2.36
C LEU A 326 6.11 -18.36 1.57
N TYR A 327 6.73 -19.31 0.86
CA TYR A 327 6.04 -20.54 0.48
C TYR A 327 5.97 -21.42 1.74
N PHE A 328 4.92 -21.22 2.54
CA PHE A 328 4.49 -22.23 3.50
C PHE A 328 3.90 -23.40 2.73
N TYR A 329 4.76 -24.35 2.34
CA TYR A 329 4.38 -25.74 2.20
C TYR A 329 4.90 -26.45 3.45
N PHE A 330 4.01 -26.71 4.41
CA PHE A 330 3.98 -27.91 5.23
C PHE A 330 2.57 -28.15 5.74
#